data_AF-A0A3C0G624-F1
#
_entry.id   AF-A0A3C0G624-F1
#
_cell.length_a   1.000
_cell.length_b   1.000
_cell.length_c   1.000
_cell.angle_alpha   90.00
_cell.angle_beta   90.00
_cell.angle_gamma   90.00
#
_symmetry.space_group_name_H-M   'P 1'
#
loop_
_entity.id
_entity.type
_entity.pdbx_description
1 polymer ?
#
loop_
_entity_poly.entity_id
_entity_poly.type
_entity_poly.pdbx_seq_one_letter_code
_entity_poly.pdbx_strand_id
1 'polypeptide(L)'
;MELGAKELMTIATVLAGLAATWGMVKGQIGRLMEDFKATKEELAVIQTRLDQVEASGAVMNHQLQILGGMLSPSNQEDKAREVEGLKHRCNSLRRDVDVLMKTHNGKHPPVEG
;
A
#
# COMPACT_ATOMS: atom_id res chain seq x y z
N MET A 1 -31.92 39.81 -64.27
CA MET A 1 -31.32 38.54 -63.83
C MET A 1 -32.35 37.82 -63.01
N GLU A 2 -33.22 37.05 -63.68
CA GLU A 2 -34.14 36.15 -62.99
C GLU A 2 -33.35 34.89 -62.68
N LEU A 3 -33.02 34.68 -61.41
CA LEU A 3 -32.49 33.39 -60.95
C LEU A 3 -33.52 32.34 -61.34
N GLY A 4 -33.16 31.45 -62.27
CA GLY A 4 -34.06 30.41 -62.74
C GLY A 4 -34.38 29.46 -61.60
N ALA A 5 -35.62 28.96 -61.52
CA ALA A 5 -36.05 28.02 -60.48
C ALA A 5 -35.09 26.82 -60.26
N LYS A 6 -34.33 26.43 -61.29
CA LYS A 6 -33.29 25.38 -61.23
C LYS A 6 -32.05 25.79 -60.42
N GLU A 7 -31.61 27.03 -60.53
CA GLU A 7 -30.46 27.56 -59.79
C GLU A 7 -30.81 27.73 -58.30
N LEU A 8 -32.03 28.21 -58.02
CA LEU A 8 -32.58 28.28 -56.66
C LEU A 8 -32.68 26.91 -55.99
N MET A 9 -33.16 25.89 -56.71
CA MET A 9 -33.21 24.51 -56.22
C MET A 9 -31.82 23.94 -55.92
N THR A 10 -30.82 24.25 -56.75
CA THR A 10 -29.44 23.78 -56.54
C THR A 10 -28.78 24.45 -55.35
N ILE A 11 -29.01 25.76 -55.16
CA ILE A 11 -28.54 26.48 -53.98
C ILE A 11 -29.23 25.92 -52.72
N ALA A 12 -30.54 25.65 -52.77
CA ALA A 12 -31.27 25.09 -51.65
C ALA A 12 -30.77 23.70 -51.23
N THR A 13 -30.48 22.81 -52.19
CA THR A 13 -29.95 21.47 -51.88
C THR A 13 -28.53 21.51 -51.32
N VAL A 14 -27.67 22.40 -51.83
CA VAL A 14 -26.32 22.60 -51.28
C VAL A 14 -26.39 23.16 -49.86
N LEU A 15 -27.25 24.14 -49.60
CA LEU A 15 -27.45 24.70 -48.25
C LEU A 15 -28.01 23.65 -47.28
N ALA A 16 -28.95 22.82 -47.71
CA ALA A 16 -29.47 21.72 -46.90
C ALA A 16 -28.38 20.69 -46.56
N GLY A 17 -27.51 20.34 -47.53
CA GLY A 17 -26.38 19.45 -47.30
C GLY A 17 -25.34 20.03 -46.32
N LEU A 18 -25.04 21.32 -46.43
CA LEU A 18 -24.16 22.03 -45.48
C LEU A 18 -24.76 22.08 -44.07
N ALA A 19 -26.06 22.34 -43.95
CA ALA A 19 -26.75 22.33 -42.66
C ALA A 19 -26.76 20.94 -42.02
N ALA A 20 -27.00 19.89 -42.81
CA ALA A 20 -27.00 18.50 -42.33
C ALA A 20 -25.60 18.06 -41.85
N THR A 21 -24.55 18.36 -42.63
CA THR A 21 -23.16 18.05 -42.25
C THR A 21 -22.72 18.83 -41.01
N TRP A 22 -23.06 20.11 -40.90
CA TRP A 22 -22.79 20.91 -39.70
C TRP A 22 -23.49 20.36 -38.45
N GLY A 23 -24.75 19.94 -38.58
CA GLY A 23 -25.49 19.30 -37.49
C GLY A 23 -24.82 18.01 -37.01
N MET A 24 -24.33 17.19 -37.95
CA MET A 24 -23.59 15.97 -37.64
C MET A 24 -22.28 16.27 -36.89
N VAL A 25 -21.49 17.24 -37.36
CA VAL A 25 -20.24 17.66 -36.71
C VAL A 25 -20.50 18.16 -35.29
N LYS A 26 -21.51 19.01 -35.11
CA LYS A 26 -21.88 19.50 -33.77
C LYS A 26 -22.28 18.35 -32.83
N GLY A 27 -23.02 17.36 -33.34
CA GLY A 27 -23.38 16.17 -32.57
C GLY A 27 -22.17 15.32 -32.18
N GLN A 28 -21.22 15.14 -33.10
CA GLN A 28 -19.98 14.40 -32.83
C GLN A 28 -19.09 15.12 -31.80
N ILE A 29 -18.94 16.45 -31.90
CA ILE A 29 -18.19 17.24 -30.93
C ILE A 29 -18.83 17.15 -29.54
N GLY A 30 -20.17 17.21 -29.46
CA GLY A 30 -20.88 17.06 -28.19
C GLY A 30 -20.60 15.72 -27.51
N ARG A 31 -20.66 14.62 -28.26
CA ARG A 31 -20.31 13.28 -27.75
C ARG A 31 -18.85 13.19 -27.32
N LEU A 32 -17.95 13.71 -28.14
CA LEU A 32 -16.52 13.71 -27.82
C LEU A 32 -16.23 14.47 -26.52
N MET A 33 -16.91 15.59 -26.27
CA MET A 33 -16.79 16.32 -25.01
C MET A 33 -17.29 15.52 -23.81
N GLU A 34 -18.38 14.78 -23.97
CA GLU A 34 -18.92 13.90 -22.92
C GLU A 34 -17.96 12.75 -22.61
N ASP A 35 -17.43 12.09 -23.64
CA ASP A 35 -16.43 11.02 -23.50
C ASP A 35 -15.14 11.52 -22.84
N PHE A 36 -14.67 12.72 -23.21
CA PHE A 36 -13.52 13.35 -22.56
C PHE A 36 -13.77 13.64 -21.08
N LYS A 37 -14.98 14.09 -20.74
CA LYS A 37 -15.35 14.36 -19.35
C LYS A 37 -15.37 13.06 -18.54
N ALA A 38 -16.01 12.01 -19.05
CA ALA A 38 -16.05 10.70 -18.41
C ALA A 38 -14.64 10.13 -18.21
N THR A 39 -13.80 10.17 -19.26
CA THR A 39 -12.41 9.70 -19.19
C THR A 39 -11.60 10.46 -18.15
N LYS A 40 -11.80 11.78 -18.03
CA LYS A 40 -11.12 12.60 -17.02
C LYS A 40 -11.54 12.24 -15.60
N GLU A 41 -12.82 11.96 -15.38
CA GLU A 41 -13.34 11.52 -14.09
C GLU A 41 -12.78 10.13 -13.71
N GLU A 42 -12.75 9.18 -14.64
CA GLU A 42 -12.13 7.87 -14.44
C GLU A 42 -10.64 7.98 -14.14
N LEU A 43 -9.92 8.85 -14.84
CA LEU A 43 -8.49 9.09 -14.60
C LEU A 43 -8.24 9.62 -13.19
N ALA A 44 -9.08 10.53 -12.69
CA ALA A 44 -8.97 11.05 -11.33
C ALA A 44 -9.19 9.95 -10.27
N VAL A 45 -10.13 9.03 -10.52
CA VAL A 45 -10.36 7.87 -9.65
C VAL A 45 -9.16 6.93 -9.68
N ILE A 46 -8.59 6.65 -10.86
CA ILE A 46 -7.40 5.81 -11.01
C ILE A 46 -6.22 6.42 -10.27
N GLN A 47 -6.00 7.73 -10.41
CA GLN A 47 -4.92 8.43 -9.71
C GLN A 47 -5.06 8.31 -8.19
N THR A 48 -6.27 8.53 -7.66
CA THR A 48 -6.54 8.37 -6.23
C THR A 48 -6.27 6.94 -5.74
N ARG A 49 -6.64 5.93 -6.54
CA ARG A 49 -6.36 4.52 -6.22
C ARG A 49 -4.87 4.21 -6.28
N LEU A 50 -4.15 4.78 -7.24
CA LEU A 50 -2.70 4.63 -7.36
C LEU A 50 -2.01 5.19 -6.11
N ASP A 51 -2.38 6.39 -5.67
CA ASP A 51 -1.83 7.01 -4.45
C ASP A 51 -2.05 6.12 -3.20
N GLN A 52 -3.23 5.50 -3.09
CA GLN A 52 -3.53 4.56 -1.99
C GLN A 52 -2.68 3.29 -2.05
N VAL A 53 -2.47 2.74 -3.26
CA VAL A 53 -1.64 1.56 -3.47
C VAL A 53 -0.17 1.86 -3.17
N GLU A 54 0.33 3.02 -3.62
CA GLU A 54 1.70 3.46 -3.34
C GLU A 54 1.94 3.66 -1.84
N ALA A 55 1.01 4.32 -1.14
CA ALA A 55 1.08 4.48 0.31
C ALA A 55 1.09 3.12 1.03
N SER A 56 0.22 2.19 0.62
CA SER A 56 0.17 0.84 1.19
C SER A 56 1.45 0.05 0.91
N GLY A 57 2.01 0.17 -0.29
CA GLY A 57 3.29 -0.44 -0.67
C GLY A 57 4.46 0.10 0.15
N ALA A 58 4.50 1.40 0.43
CA ALA A 58 5.50 2.01 1.29
C ALA A 58 5.47 1.46 2.72
N VAL A 59 4.26 1.32 3.30
CA VAL A 59 4.09 0.73 4.64
C VAL A 59 4.52 -0.74 4.64
N MET A 60 4.12 -1.51 3.63
CA MET A 60 4.49 -2.93 3.53
C MET A 60 6.02 -3.10 3.41
N ASN A 61 6.69 -2.29 2.59
CA ASN A 61 8.14 -2.32 2.46
C ASN A 61 8.84 -1.98 3.77
N HIS A 62 8.34 -1.00 4.52
CA HIS A 62 8.87 -0.67 5.84
C HIS A 62 8.72 -1.82 6.83
N GLN A 63 7.56 -2.47 6.87
CA GLN A 63 7.32 -3.64 7.72
C GLN A 63 8.26 -4.80 7.34
N LEU A 64 8.46 -5.07 6.05
CA LEU A 64 9.38 -6.10 5.57
C LEU A 64 10.82 -5.79 5.98
N GLN A 65 11.24 -4.52 5.95
CA GLN A 65 12.57 -4.12 6.39
C GLN A 65 12.77 -4.36 7.89
N ILE A 66 11.78 -4.02 8.73
CA ILE A 66 11.82 -4.29 10.17
C ILE A 66 11.86 -5.79 10.44
N LEU A 67 10.97 -6.57 9.80
CA LEU A 67 10.94 -8.02 9.93
C LEU A 67 12.25 -8.65 9.49
N GLY A 68 12.81 -8.20 8.36
CA GLY A 68 14.13 -8.62 7.87
C GLY A 68 15.24 -8.32 8.87
N GLY A 69 15.21 -7.15 9.51
CA GLY A 69 16.15 -6.80 10.58
C GLY A 69 15.99 -7.67 11.83
N MET A 70 14.76 -7.98 12.24
CA MET A 70 14.48 -8.85 13.39
C MET A 70 14.89 -10.30 13.14
N LEU A 71 14.68 -10.78 11.92
CA LEU A 71 15.01 -12.14 11.50
C LEU A 71 16.45 -12.27 10.98
N SER A 72 17.21 -11.18 10.93
CA SER A 72 18.60 -11.22 10.48
C SER A 72 19.42 -12.19 11.36
N PRO A 73 20.30 -13.02 10.78
CA PRO A 73 21.09 -13.98 11.53
C PRO A 73 21.89 -13.35 12.68
N SER A 74 22.43 -12.13 12.47
CA SER A 74 23.16 -11.40 13.52
C SER A 74 22.27 -11.07 14.73
N ASN A 75 21.07 -10.55 14.49
CA ASN A 75 20.14 -10.22 15.58
C ASN A 75 19.62 -11.47 16.30
N GLN A 76 19.46 -12.58 15.57
CA GLN A 76 19.13 -13.87 16.18
C GLN A 76 20.28 -14.42 17.02
N GLU A 77 21.53 -14.30 16.55
CA GLU A 77 22.72 -14.73 17.28
C GLU A 77 22.89 -13.92 18.59
N ASP A 78 22.75 -12.60 18.53
CA ASP A 78 22.83 -11.74 19.71
C ASP A 78 21.76 -12.10 20.75
N LYS A 79 20.51 -12.29 20.32
CA LYS A 79 19.43 -12.74 21.19
C LYS A 79 19.68 -14.13 21.76
N ALA A 80 20.22 -15.06 20.97
CA ALA A 80 20.54 -16.40 21.43
C ALA A 80 21.61 -16.37 22.54
N ARG A 81 22.66 -15.56 22.37
CA ARG A 81 23.70 -15.35 23.38
C ARG A 81 23.15 -14.73 24.65
N GLU A 82 22.28 -13.72 24.54
CA GLU A 82 21.64 -13.09 25.69
C GLU A 82 20.77 -14.10 26.47
N VAL A 83 19.95 -14.88 25.75
CA VAL A 83 19.12 -15.94 26.34
C VAL A 83 19.96 -17.00 27.03
N GLU A 84 21.09 -17.40 26.44
CA GLU A 84 22.03 -18.34 27.06
C GLU A 84 22.61 -17.78 28.37
N GLY A 85 23.08 -16.52 28.35
CA GLY A 85 23.58 -15.84 29.54
C GLY A 85 22.54 -15.74 30.66
N LEU A 86 21.30 -15.42 30.32
CA LEU A 86 20.18 -15.40 31.28
C LEU A 86 19.88 -16.78 31.84
N LYS A 87 19.83 -17.83 31.00
CA LYS A 87 19.66 -19.21 31.46
C LYS A 87 20.76 -19.63 32.44
N HIS A 88 22.00 -19.25 32.15
CA HIS A 88 23.13 -19.58 33.01
C HIS A 88 23.01 -18.90 34.38
N ARG A 89 22.68 -17.61 34.40
CA ARG A 89 22.40 -16.86 35.64
C ARG A 89 21.26 -17.47 36.45
N CYS A 90 20.14 -17.81 35.82
CA CYS A 90 19.02 -18.47 36.49
C CYS A 90 19.42 -19.81 37.10
N ASN A 91 20.22 -20.62 36.39
CA ASN A 91 20.69 -21.91 36.90
C ASN A 91 21.66 -21.75 38.08
N SER A 92 22.58 -20.77 38.03
CA SER A 92 23.46 -20.47 39.16
C SER A 92 22.66 -20.00 40.37
N LEU A 93 21.73 -19.05 40.17
CA LEU A 93 20.88 -18.55 41.25
C LEU A 93 20.04 -19.67 41.88
N ARG A 94 19.51 -20.59 41.07
CA ARG A 94 18.80 -21.77 41.57
C ARG A 94 19.69 -22.65 42.45
N ARG A 95 20.93 -22.92 42.03
CA ARG A 95 21.88 -23.70 42.84
C ARG A 95 22.20 -23.01 44.15
N ASP A 96 22.39 -21.69 44.14
CA ASP A 96 22.69 -20.92 45.35
C ASP A 96 21.51 -20.97 46.33
N VAL A 97 20.27 -20.83 45.83
CA VAL A 97 19.06 -21.00 46.64
C VAL A 97 18.96 -22.43 47.19
N ASP A 98 19.22 -23.46 46.38
CA ASP A 98 19.19 -24.86 46.82
C ASP A 98 20.21 -25.13 47.94
N VAL A 99 21.41 -24.54 47.85
CA VAL A 99 22.42 -24.60 48.91
C VAL A 99 21.94 -23.88 50.15
N LEU A 100 21.42 -22.66 50.02
CA LEU A 100 20.91 -21.87 51.14
C LEU A 100 19.80 -22.61 51.88
N MET A 101 18.85 -23.21 51.16
CA MET A 101 17.77 -24.02 51.73
C MET A 101 18.33 -25.23 52.47
N LYS A 102 19.36 -25.92 51.95
CA LYS A 102 20.01 -27.02 52.66
C LYS A 102 20.75 -26.57 53.91
N THR A 103 21.35 -25.38 53.92
CA THR A 103 22.02 -24.84 55.11
C THR A 103 21.05 -24.38 56.20
N HIS A 104 19.85 -23.94 55.82
CA HIS A 104 18.85 -23.41 56.76
C HIS A 104 17.82 -24.47 57.21
N ASN A 105 17.56 -25.51 56.41
CA ASN A 105 16.65 -26.62 56.74
C ASN A 105 17.38 -27.98 56.90
N GLY A 106 18.70 -28.02 56.78
CA GLY A 106 19.51 -29.21 57.02
C GLY A 106 19.98 -29.31 58.47
N LYS A 107 20.37 -30.51 58.91
CA LYS A 107 21.05 -30.71 60.20
C LYS A 107 22.31 -29.83 60.24
N HIS A 108 22.29 -28.80 61.08
CA HIS A 108 23.49 -28.01 61.35
C HIS A 108 24.59 -28.95 61.86
N PRO A 109 25.83 -28.84 61.34
CA PRO A 109 26.93 -29.61 61.88
C PRO A 109 27.10 -29.26 63.37
N PRO A 110 27.36 -30.26 64.24
CA PRO A 110 27.53 -30.03 65.65
C PRO A 110 28.71 -29.08 65.86
N VAL A 111 28.47 -28.00 66.61
CA VAL A 111 29.53 -27.08 67.02
C VAL A 111 30.26 -27.78 68.16
N GLU A 112 31.50 -28.19 67.93
CA GLU A 112 32.36 -28.74 69.00
C GLU A 112 32.63 -27.62 70.02
N GLY A 113 32.21 -27.87 71.26
CA GLY A 113 32.55 -27.09 72.45
C GLY A 113 33.38 -27.94 73.40
#